data_AF-A0A352WRG8-F1
#
_entry.id   AF-A0A352WRG8-F1
#
_cell.length_a   1.000
_cell.length_b   1.000
_cell.length_c   1.000
_cell.angle_alpha   90.00
_cell.angle_beta   90.00
_cell.angle_gamma   90.00
#
_symmetry.space_group_name_H-M   'P 1'
#
loop_
_entity.id
_entity.type
_entity.pdbx_description
1 polymer ?
#
loop_
_entity_poly.entity_id
_entity_poly.type
_entity_poly.pdbx_seq_one_letter_code
_entity_poly.pdbx_strand_id
1 'polypeptide(L)'
;EALVFAFMSCLDAGDEVIIPEPFYANYNGFATLAGIKIVPVTARIEDGFSLPPMAEFERAITDRTKAILICNPGNPTGTKYPDSALEALAALVQEKDLFLFADEVYREFTYDGSNARSILTVPGLEEHAVVVDSVSKRYSMCGARIGALVTRNHEVRRTAMKFAMARLSPPTLAQIAAEAALDT
;
A
#
# COMPACT_ATOMS: atom_id res chain seq x y z
N GLU A 1 1.24 10.75 -3.93
CA GLU A 1 2.04 10.61 -5.16
C GLU A 1 2.50 9.17 -5.34
N ALA A 2 3.23 8.58 -4.39
CA ALA A 2 3.64 7.17 -4.43
C ALA A 2 2.52 6.19 -4.81
N LEU A 3 1.33 6.29 -4.19
CA LEU A 3 0.17 5.46 -4.56
C LEU A 3 -0.27 5.63 -6.03
N VAL A 4 -0.29 6.87 -6.53
CA VAL A 4 -0.63 7.13 -7.93
C VAL A 4 0.42 6.53 -8.86
N PHE A 5 1.70 6.66 -8.52
CA PHE A 5 2.79 6.05 -9.30
C PHE A 5 2.71 4.52 -9.26
N ALA A 6 2.36 3.92 -8.12
CA ALA A 6 2.16 2.48 -8.01
C ALA A 6 1.01 2.03 -8.92
N PHE A 7 -0.16 2.67 -8.83
CA PHE A 7 -1.31 2.36 -9.70
C PHE A 7 -0.95 2.49 -11.17
N MET A 8 -0.41 3.64 -11.60
CA MET A 8 -0.10 3.90 -13.01
C MET A 8 1.10 3.11 -13.53
N SER A 9 1.90 2.48 -12.66
CA SER A 9 3.02 1.62 -13.08
C SER A 9 2.63 0.16 -13.21
N CYS A 10 1.52 -0.25 -12.58
CA CYS A 10 1.15 -1.65 -12.42
C CYS A 10 -0.20 -2.00 -13.05
N LEU A 11 -1.09 -1.02 -13.24
CA LEU A 11 -2.46 -1.22 -13.70
C LEU A 11 -2.76 -0.34 -14.91
N ASP A 12 -3.69 -0.81 -15.75
CA ASP A 12 -4.25 -0.07 -16.86
C ASP A 12 -5.67 0.43 -16.57
N ALA A 13 -6.16 1.35 -17.40
CA ALA A 13 -7.51 1.87 -17.29
C ALA A 13 -8.57 0.74 -17.38
N GLY A 14 -9.51 0.76 -16.44
CA GLY A 14 -10.57 -0.24 -16.29
C GLY A 14 -10.17 -1.47 -15.46
N ASP A 15 -8.92 -1.58 -15.02
CA ASP A 15 -8.51 -2.64 -14.10
C ASP A 15 -9.06 -2.43 -12.69
N GLU A 16 -9.15 -3.52 -11.95
CA GLU A 16 -9.73 -3.57 -10.62
C GLU A 16 -8.65 -3.72 -9.54
N VAL A 17 -8.79 -2.93 -8.48
CA VAL A 17 -8.02 -3.06 -7.24
C VAL A 17 -8.97 -3.38 -6.09
N ILE A 18 -8.72 -4.49 -5.41
CA ILE A 18 -9.50 -4.89 -4.23
C ILE A 18 -8.98 -4.14 -3.02
N ILE A 19 -9.86 -3.54 -2.22
CA ILE A 19 -9.47 -2.76 -1.02
C ILE A 19 -10.40 -3.12 0.16
N PRO A 20 -9.88 -3.51 1.33
CA PRO A 20 -10.71 -3.69 2.52
C PRO A 20 -11.34 -2.37 2.96
N GLU A 21 -12.66 -2.33 3.18
CA GLU A 21 -13.36 -1.15 3.72
C GLU A 21 -13.69 -1.32 5.21
N PRO A 22 -13.71 -0.24 6.02
CA PRO A 22 -13.50 1.16 5.62
C PRO A 22 -12.02 1.47 5.35
N PHE A 23 -11.76 2.30 4.33
CA PHE A 23 -10.41 2.69 3.91
C PHE A 23 -10.22 4.21 3.80
N TYR A 24 -8.97 4.63 3.64
CA TYR A 24 -8.61 6.03 3.45
C TYR A 24 -9.28 6.63 2.21
N ALA A 25 -10.15 7.62 2.41
CA ALA A 25 -11.06 8.14 1.38
C ALA A 25 -10.37 8.56 0.07
N ASN A 26 -9.12 9.05 0.14
CA ASN A 26 -8.38 9.51 -1.04
C ASN A 26 -7.96 8.37 -1.99
N TYR A 27 -8.02 7.10 -1.58
CA TYR A 27 -7.86 5.98 -2.52
C TYR A 27 -8.83 6.10 -3.69
N ASN A 28 -10.06 6.57 -3.47
CA ASN A 28 -11.02 6.84 -4.55
C ASN A 28 -10.51 7.87 -5.56
N GLY A 29 -9.91 8.95 -5.07
CA GLY A 29 -9.35 10.00 -5.93
C GLY A 29 -8.16 9.50 -6.75
N PHE A 30 -7.28 8.70 -6.14
CA PHE A 30 -6.13 8.11 -6.83
C PHE A 30 -6.57 7.05 -7.85
N ALA A 31 -7.56 6.23 -7.52
CA ALA A 31 -8.12 5.24 -8.43
C ALA A 31 -8.79 5.92 -9.63
N THR A 32 -9.59 6.95 -9.39
CA THR A 32 -10.22 7.76 -10.45
C THR A 32 -9.17 8.38 -11.37
N LEU A 33 -8.10 8.94 -10.81
CA LEU A 33 -7.00 9.53 -11.58
C LEU A 33 -6.29 8.50 -12.48
N ALA A 34 -6.10 7.28 -11.98
CA ALA A 34 -5.49 6.19 -12.73
C ALA A 34 -6.48 5.48 -13.67
N GLY A 35 -7.77 5.85 -13.66
CA GLY A 35 -8.81 5.20 -14.45
C GLY A 35 -9.12 3.76 -14.02
N ILE A 36 -8.78 3.39 -12.77
CA ILE A 36 -9.01 2.05 -12.22
C ILE A 36 -10.25 2.03 -11.33
N LYS A 37 -10.81 0.84 -11.12
CA LYS A 37 -12.01 0.61 -10.30
C LYS A 37 -11.64 -0.02 -8.96
N ILE A 38 -12.13 0.55 -7.87
CA ILE A 38 -12.02 -0.06 -6.55
C ILE A 38 -13.14 -1.10 -6.40
N VAL A 39 -12.77 -2.31 -5.98
CA VAL A 39 -13.69 -3.38 -5.58
C VAL A 39 -13.56 -3.56 -4.07
N PRO A 40 -14.50 -3.02 -3.27
CA PRO A 40 -14.38 -3.08 -1.82
C PRO A 40 -14.65 -4.49 -1.28
N VAL A 41 -13.94 -4.87 -0.22
CA VAL A 41 -14.22 -6.06 0.59
C VAL A 41 -14.46 -5.63 2.03
N THR A 42 -15.68 -5.85 2.55
CA THR A 42 -16.10 -5.25 3.83
C THR A 42 -15.45 -5.93 5.03
N ALA A 43 -14.61 -5.18 5.75
CA ALA A 43 -14.20 -5.51 7.11
C ALA A 43 -15.28 -5.09 8.11
N ARG A 44 -15.49 -5.90 9.13
CA ARG A 44 -16.59 -5.77 10.08
C ARG A 44 -16.11 -5.28 11.43
N ILE A 45 -16.92 -4.45 12.10
CA ILE A 45 -16.60 -3.92 13.43
C ILE A 45 -16.57 -5.03 14.49
N GLU A 46 -17.40 -6.06 14.30
CA GLU A 46 -17.48 -7.25 15.17
C GLU A 46 -16.16 -8.02 15.20
N ASP A 47 -15.40 -7.97 14.09
CA ASP A 47 -14.08 -8.58 13.94
C ASP A 47 -12.94 -7.57 14.23
N GLY A 48 -13.26 -6.41 14.82
CA GLY A 48 -12.29 -5.34 15.10
C GLY A 48 -11.69 -4.71 13.84
N PHE A 49 -12.43 -4.75 12.72
CA PHE A 49 -11.95 -4.37 11.38
C PHE A 49 -10.64 -5.08 10.97
N SER A 50 -10.44 -6.32 11.44
CA SER A 50 -9.35 -7.16 10.97
C SER A 50 -9.45 -7.41 9.46
N LEU A 51 -8.37 -7.92 8.87
CA LEU A 51 -8.34 -8.27 7.46
C LEU A 51 -9.46 -9.29 7.19
N PRO A 52 -10.35 -9.05 6.20
CA PRO A 52 -11.43 -9.97 5.90
C PRO A 52 -10.93 -11.39 5.56
N PRO A 53 -11.76 -12.42 5.71
CA PRO A 53 -11.38 -13.78 5.34
C PRO A 53 -10.94 -13.86 3.87
N MET A 54 -9.92 -14.68 3.55
CA MET A 54 -9.41 -14.81 2.18
C MET A 54 -10.49 -15.18 1.15
N ALA A 55 -11.50 -15.96 1.57
CA ALA A 55 -12.66 -16.30 0.74
C ALA A 55 -13.44 -15.08 0.24
N GLU A 56 -13.46 -13.98 1.00
CA GLU A 56 -14.09 -12.72 0.58
C GLU A 56 -13.28 -12.03 -0.52
N PHE A 57 -11.94 -12.09 -0.44
CA PHE A 57 -11.06 -11.62 -1.53
C PHE A 57 -11.22 -12.49 -2.76
N GLU A 58 -11.16 -13.81 -2.63
CA GLU A 58 -11.33 -14.74 -3.75
C GLU A 58 -12.65 -14.53 -4.50
N ARG A 59 -13.74 -14.27 -3.76
CA ARG A 59 -15.05 -13.98 -4.35
C ARG A 59 -15.09 -12.65 -5.12
N ALA A 60 -14.27 -11.69 -4.72
CA ALA A 60 -14.18 -10.38 -5.35
C ALA A 60 -13.25 -10.37 -6.58
N ILE A 61 -12.39 -11.38 -6.74
CA ILE A 61 -11.47 -11.47 -7.88
C ILE A 61 -12.24 -11.74 -9.17
N THR A 62 -11.90 -10.95 -10.19
CA THR A 62 -12.37 -11.09 -11.57
C THR A 62 -11.19 -11.11 -12.54
N ASP A 63 -11.43 -11.34 -13.82
CA ASP A 63 -10.40 -11.24 -14.87
C ASP A 63 -9.80 -9.82 -14.99
N ARG A 64 -10.47 -8.80 -14.44
CA ARG A 64 -9.99 -7.41 -14.39
C ARG A 64 -9.21 -7.10 -13.12
N THR A 65 -9.21 -7.97 -12.11
CA THR A 65 -8.46 -7.74 -10.89
C THR A 65 -6.97 -7.84 -11.17
N LYS A 66 -6.23 -6.79 -10.78
CA LYS A 66 -4.77 -6.71 -10.94
C LYS A 66 -4.03 -6.45 -9.64
N ALA A 67 -4.73 -6.00 -8.60
CA ALA A 67 -4.09 -5.74 -7.32
C ALA A 67 -5.04 -5.90 -6.14
N ILE A 68 -4.43 -6.12 -4.98
CA ILE A 68 -5.04 -5.89 -3.67
C ILE A 68 -4.28 -4.75 -3.00
N LEU A 69 -4.99 -3.78 -2.43
CA LEU A 69 -4.39 -2.73 -1.60
C LEU A 69 -4.83 -2.91 -0.15
N ILE A 70 -3.86 -2.95 0.76
CA ILE A 70 -4.07 -2.92 2.20
C ILE A 70 -3.40 -1.69 2.83
N CYS A 71 -3.91 -1.26 3.98
CA CYS A 71 -3.28 -0.26 4.82
C CYS A 71 -3.06 -0.88 6.20
N ASN A 72 -1.80 -0.99 6.63
CA ASN A 72 -1.47 -1.72 7.86
C ASN A 72 -0.35 -1.00 8.63
N PRO A 73 -0.64 -0.43 9.82
CA PRO A 73 -1.94 -0.29 10.47
C PRO A 73 -2.96 0.55 9.67
N GLY A 74 -4.24 0.19 9.79
CA GLY A 74 -5.32 0.75 8.99
C GLY A 74 -5.72 2.18 9.35
N ASN A 75 -6.01 3.00 8.35
CA ASN A 75 -6.72 4.28 8.48
C ASN A 75 -8.06 4.16 7.74
N PRO A 76 -9.22 4.28 8.41
CA PRO A 76 -9.44 4.94 9.72
C PRO A 76 -9.48 4.01 10.95
N THR A 77 -9.35 2.70 10.78
CA THR A 77 -9.70 1.72 11.82
C THR A 77 -8.70 1.60 12.96
N GLY A 78 -7.44 1.96 12.72
CA GLY A 78 -6.32 1.75 13.64
C GLY A 78 -5.87 0.29 13.75
N THR A 79 -6.48 -0.62 12.98
CA THR A 79 -6.24 -2.06 13.12
C THR A 79 -4.88 -2.45 12.55
N LYS A 80 -4.08 -3.17 13.36
CA LYS A 80 -2.86 -3.86 12.93
C LYS A 80 -3.22 -5.30 12.59
N TYR A 81 -2.93 -5.74 11.36
CA TYR A 81 -3.17 -7.12 10.94
C TYR A 81 -2.16 -8.09 11.54
N PRO A 82 -2.59 -9.30 11.93
CA PRO A 82 -1.68 -10.34 12.40
C PRO A 82 -0.83 -10.87 11.25
N ASP A 83 0.38 -11.31 11.55
CA ASP A 83 1.33 -11.86 10.58
C ASP A 83 0.75 -13.01 9.75
N SER A 84 -0.04 -13.89 10.37
CA SER A 84 -0.69 -14.99 9.68
C SER A 84 -1.69 -14.54 8.60
N ALA A 85 -2.36 -13.39 8.80
CA ALA A 85 -3.24 -12.82 7.79
C ALA A 85 -2.45 -12.22 6.62
N LEU A 86 -1.28 -11.60 6.90
CA LEU A 86 -0.38 -11.11 5.85
C LEU A 86 0.22 -12.27 5.03
N GLU A 87 0.55 -13.39 5.67
CA GLU A 87 1.05 -14.60 5.01
C GLU A 87 -0.03 -15.24 4.14
N ALA A 88 -1.26 -15.34 4.62
CA ALA A 88 -2.39 -15.84 3.83
C ALA A 88 -2.68 -14.94 2.61
N LEU A 89 -2.62 -13.62 2.80
CA LEU A 89 -2.78 -12.66 1.70
C LEU A 89 -1.65 -12.77 0.67
N ALA A 90 -0.41 -12.93 1.14
CA ALA A 90 0.74 -13.11 0.25
C ALA A 90 0.62 -14.38 -0.60
N ALA A 91 0.15 -15.48 -0.01
CA ALA A 91 -0.11 -16.71 -0.75
C ALA A 91 -1.18 -16.52 -1.83
N LEU A 92 -2.29 -15.84 -1.51
CA LEU A 92 -3.36 -15.54 -2.48
C LEU A 92 -2.85 -14.67 -3.64
N VAL A 93 -2.07 -13.62 -3.35
CA VAL A 93 -1.51 -12.71 -4.35
C VAL A 93 -0.57 -13.46 -5.30
N GLN A 94 0.26 -14.37 -4.79
CA GLN A 94 1.14 -15.21 -5.60
C GLN A 94 0.34 -16.18 -6.47
N GLU A 95 -0.64 -16.88 -5.88
CA GLU A 95 -1.47 -17.85 -6.61
C GLU A 95 -2.21 -17.20 -7.78
N LYS A 96 -2.68 -15.96 -7.60
CA LYS A 96 -3.50 -15.24 -8.58
C LYS A 96 -2.71 -14.29 -9.47
N ASP A 97 -1.39 -14.23 -9.32
CA ASP A 97 -0.50 -13.31 -10.06
C ASP A 97 -0.98 -11.85 -9.98
N LEU A 98 -1.23 -11.38 -8.76
CA LEU A 98 -1.70 -10.01 -8.47
C LEU A 98 -0.56 -9.16 -7.92
N PHE A 99 -0.70 -7.83 -7.98
CA PHE A 99 0.12 -6.93 -7.17
C PHE A 99 -0.45 -6.80 -5.74
N LEU A 100 0.43 -6.67 -4.76
CA LEU A 100 0.06 -6.30 -3.39
C LEU A 100 0.60 -4.91 -3.07
N PHE A 101 -0.32 -3.95 -2.94
CA PHE A 101 -0.02 -2.60 -2.48
C PHE A 101 -0.20 -2.54 -0.97
N ALA A 102 0.85 -2.17 -0.24
CA ALA A 102 0.78 -1.93 1.19
C ALA A 102 1.06 -0.47 1.51
N ASP A 103 0.04 0.24 1.98
CA ASP A 103 0.21 1.54 2.62
C ASP A 103 0.65 1.31 4.07
N GLU A 104 1.95 1.44 4.31
CA GLU A 104 2.62 1.21 5.59
C GLU A 104 2.99 2.52 6.30
N VAL A 105 2.38 3.66 5.93
CA VAL A 105 2.76 4.97 6.52
C VAL A 105 2.58 5.04 8.04
N TYR A 106 1.79 4.13 8.63
CA TYR A 106 1.56 4.02 10.06
C TYR A 106 2.30 2.85 10.70
N ARG A 107 3.28 2.21 10.04
CA ARG A 107 3.91 0.96 10.51
C ARG A 107 4.39 0.99 11.96
N GLU A 108 4.89 2.13 12.41
CA GLU A 108 5.38 2.36 13.78
C GLU A 108 4.30 2.83 14.77
N PHE A 109 3.06 3.11 14.31
CA PHE A 109 1.93 3.54 15.14
C PHE A 109 1.21 2.32 15.73
N THR A 110 1.93 1.57 16.55
CA THR A 110 1.48 0.33 17.19
C THR A 110 1.56 0.43 18.70
N TYR A 111 0.56 -0.10 19.39
CA TYR A 111 0.42 0.04 20.86
C TYR A 111 0.76 -1.23 21.65
N ASP A 112 1.10 -2.33 20.97
CA ASP A 112 1.39 -3.63 21.56
C ASP A 112 2.90 -3.88 21.78
N GLY A 113 3.73 -2.83 21.64
CA GLY A 113 5.17 -2.90 21.79
C GLY A 113 5.93 -3.48 20.59
N SER A 114 5.26 -3.72 19.45
CA SER A 114 5.90 -4.19 18.22
C SER A 114 5.37 -3.50 16.97
N ASN A 115 6.26 -3.14 16.06
CA ASN A 115 5.87 -2.53 14.79
C ASN A 115 5.02 -3.50 13.94
N ALA A 116 4.21 -2.96 13.03
CA ALA A 116 3.55 -3.79 12.03
C ALA A 116 4.60 -4.43 11.11
N ARG A 117 4.42 -5.70 10.78
CA ARG A 117 5.29 -6.41 9.86
C ARG A 117 5.11 -5.82 8.46
N SER A 118 6.22 -5.44 7.83
CA SER A 118 6.20 -5.00 6.43
C SER A 118 5.98 -6.19 5.51
N ILE A 119 5.16 -6.02 4.46
CA ILE A 119 4.95 -7.07 3.45
C ILE A 119 6.25 -7.44 2.74
N LEU A 120 7.24 -6.55 2.69
CA LEU A 120 8.55 -6.82 2.09
C LEU A 120 9.37 -7.84 2.90
N THR A 121 8.94 -8.22 4.09
CA THR A 121 9.56 -9.29 4.89
C THR A 121 8.85 -10.64 4.70
N VAL A 122 7.76 -10.68 3.93
CA VAL A 122 7.06 -11.93 3.60
C VAL A 122 7.72 -12.53 2.35
N PRO A 123 8.19 -13.79 2.39
CA PRO A 123 8.85 -14.43 1.25
C PRO A 123 7.93 -14.57 0.02
N GLY A 124 8.51 -14.50 -1.19
CA GLY A 124 7.80 -14.76 -2.45
C GLY A 124 7.04 -13.56 -3.02
N LEU A 125 7.20 -12.38 -2.44
CA LEU A 125 6.56 -11.14 -2.91
C LEU A 125 7.48 -10.23 -3.71
N GLU A 126 8.66 -10.70 -4.12
CA GLU A 126 9.67 -9.93 -4.84
C GLU A 126 9.09 -9.24 -6.09
N GLU A 127 8.28 -9.96 -6.86
CA GLU A 127 7.64 -9.46 -8.08
C GLU A 127 6.26 -8.82 -7.85
N HIS A 128 5.66 -9.00 -6.68
CA HIS A 128 4.26 -8.62 -6.42
C HIS A 128 4.11 -7.40 -5.51
N ALA A 129 5.04 -7.19 -4.57
CA ALA A 129 4.88 -6.17 -3.53
C ALA A 129 5.29 -4.77 -3.98
N VAL A 130 4.44 -3.79 -3.67
CA VAL A 130 4.80 -2.36 -3.65
C VAL A 130 4.38 -1.76 -2.32
N VAL A 131 5.34 -1.26 -1.56
CA VAL A 131 5.12 -0.56 -0.30
C VAL A 131 5.10 0.94 -0.54
N VAL A 132 4.17 1.62 0.13
CA VAL A 132 4.14 3.07 0.26
C VAL A 132 4.42 3.44 1.71
N ASP A 133 5.37 4.36 1.92
CA ASP A 133 5.76 4.86 3.24
C ASP A 133 5.94 6.41 3.20
N SER A 134 5.93 7.07 4.35
CA SER A 134 6.08 8.52 4.45
C SER A 134 6.61 8.99 5.81
N VAL A 135 7.50 9.98 5.76
CA VAL A 135 7.95 10.72 6.96
C VAL A 135 6.85 11.52 7.64
N SER A 136 5.70 11.70 6.96
CA SER A 136 4.58 12.50 7.45
C SER A 136 4.10 12.04 8.83
N LYS A 137 4.03 10.72 9.01
CA LYS A 137 3.50 10.10 10.23
C LYS A 137 4.64 9.67 11.13
N ARG A 138 5.57 8.85 10.61
CA ARG A 138 6.72 8.34 11.33
C ARG A 138 7.49 9.40 12.11
N TYR A 139 7.70 10.58 11.51
CA TYR A 139 8.48 11.67 12.11
C TYR A 139 7.66 12.92 12.41
N SER A 140 6.32 12.84 12.36
CA SER A 140 5.42 14.01 12.50
C SER A 140 5.70 15.14 11.48
N MET A 141 6.30 14.83 10.33
CA MET A 141 6.72 15.80 9.31
C MET A 141 5.69 15.94 8.18
N CYS A 142 4.40 16.05 8.51
CA CYS A 142 3.32 16.09 7.51
C CYS A 142 3.53 17.17 6.42
N GLY A 143 4.08 18.32 6.80
CA GLY A 143 4.38 19.44 5.91
C GLY A 143 5.62 19.27 5.02
N ALA A 144 6.49 18.30 5.30
CA ALA A 144 7.69 18.04 4.50
C ALA A 144 7.36 17.46 3.12
N ARG A 145 6.22 16.77 2.99
CA ARG A 145 5.75 16.17 1.73
C ARG A 145 6.75 15.18 1.13
N ILE A 146 7.44 14.40 1.96
CA ILE A 146 8.31 13.31 1.54
C ILE A 146 7.62 11.96 1.79
N GLY A 147 7.70 11.09 0.79
CA GLY A 147 7.23 9.71 0.85
C GLY A 147 8.04 8.85 -0.10
N ALA A 148 7.81 7.54 -0.04
CA ALA A 148 8.54 6.55 -0.81
C ALA A 148 7.58 5.54 -1.45
N LEU A 149 7.97 5.06 -2.63
CA LEU A 149 7.47 3.82 -3.22
C LEU A 149 8.65 2.84 -3.18
N VAL A 150 8.45 1.70 -2.52
CA VAL A 150 9.50 0.68 -2.34
C VAL A 150 9.02 -0.63 -2.93
N THR A 151 9.78 -1.21 -3.84
CA THR A 151 9.49 -2.51 -4.46
C THR A 151 10.77 -3.21 -4.86
N ARG A 152 10.77 -4.55 -4.82
CA ARG A 152 11.85 -5.37 -5.38
C ARG A 152 11.66 -5.63 -6.87
N ASN A 153 10.44 -5.48 -7.39
CA ASN A 153 10.13 -5.62 -8.80
C ASN A 153 10.86 -4.52 -9.60
N HIS A 154 11.82 -4.95 -10.41
CA HIS A 154 12.66 -4.04 -11.19
C HIS A 154 11.89 -3.28 -12.27
N GLU A 155 10.87 -3.92 -12.84
CA GLU A 155 10.03 -3.37 -13.90
C GLU A 155 9.11 -2.27 -13.36
N VAL A 156 8.45 -2.52 -12.23
CA VAL A 156 7.65 -1.52 -11.52
C VAL A 156 8.51 -0.32 -11.13
N ARG A 157 9.69 -0.54 -10.56
CA ARG A 157 10.62 0.55 -10.20
C ARG A 157 11.04 1.38 -11.41
N ARG A 158 11.33 0.74 -12.54
CA ARG A 158 11.72 1.42 -13.78
C ARG A 158 10.58 2.25 -14.35
N THR A 159 9.35 1.76 -14.32
CA THR A 159 8.17 2.49 -14.78
C THR A 159 7.85 3.66 -13.85
N ALA A 160 7.85 3.44 -12.53
CA ALA A 160 7.66 4.49 -11.53
C ALA A 160 8.66 5.65 -11.69
N MET A 161 9.91 5.34 -12.07
CA MET A 161 10.94 6.34 -12.34
C MET A 161 10.57 7.29 -13.49
N LYS A 162 9.83 6.83 -14.52
CA LYS A 162 9.36 7.70 -15.61
C LYS A 162 8.41 8.77 -15.11
N PHE A 163 7.51 8.42 -14.19
CA PHE A 163 6.61 9.37 -13.54
C PHE A 163 7.38 10.32 -12.60
N ALA A 164 8.35 9.81 -11.85
CA ALA A 164 9.21 10.63 -11.00
C ALA A 164 10.01 11.66 -11.82
N MET A 165 10.55 11.26 -12.98
CA MET A 165 11.24 12.16 -13.91
C MET A 165 10.31 13.24 -14.47
N ALA A 166 9.05 12.90 -14.79
CA ALA A 166 8.05 13.89 -15.21
C ALA A 166 7.75 14.91 -14.09
N ARG A 167 7.88 14.52 -12.83
CA ARG A 167 7.74 15.42 -11.67
C ARG A 167 9.01 16.21 -11.33
N LEU A 168 10.15 15.87 -11.94
CA LEU A 168 11.51 16.37 -11.73
C LEU A 168 12.17 15.92 -10.43
N SER A 169 11.65 16.35 -9.28
CA SER A 169 12.25 16.00 -7.98
C SER A 169 11.31 16.26 -6.80
N PRO A 170 11.44 15.51 -5.69
CA PRO A 170 10.87 15.90 -4.41
C PRO A 170 11.51 17.20 -3.87
N PRO A 171 10.88 17.91 -2.91
CA PRO A 171 11.39 19.17 -2.38
C PRO A 171 12.75 18.99 -1.67
N THR A 172 13.78 19.72 -2.11
CA THR A 172 15.17 19.54 -1.63
C THR A 172 15.34 19.71 -0.12
N LEU A 173 14.84 20.81 0.45
CA LEU A 173 14.97 21.05 1.90
C LEU A 173 14.24 20.00 2.74
N ALA A 174 13.12 19.49 2.22
CA ALA A 174 12.38 18.44 2.90
C ALA A 174 13.09 17.08 2.81
N GLN A 175 13.80 16.79 1.72
CA GLN A 175 14.65 15.60 1.62
C GLN A 175 15.80 15.65 2.64
N ILE A 176 16.48 16.79 2.79
CA ILE A 176 17.53 16.98 3.80
C ILE A 176 16.97 16.77 5.21
N ALA A 177 15.81 17.35 5.52
CA ALA A 177 15.18 17.17 6.81
C ALA A 177 14.72 15.72 7.05
N ALA A 178 14.21 15.05 6.00
CA ALA A 178 13.78 13.66 6.06
C ALA A 178 14.96 12.70 6.30
N GLU A 179 16.11 12.95 5.67
CA GLU A 179 17.35 12.21 5.92
C GLU A 179 17.79 12.36 7.37
N ALA A 180 17.86 13.59 7.89
CA ALA A 180 18.23 13.85 9.28
C ALA A 180 17.27 13.20 10.29
N ALA A 181 15.98 13.06 9.95
CA ALA A 181 15.00 12.38 10.80
C ALA A 181 15.24 10.87 10.91
N LEU A 182 15.99 10.24 10.00
CA LEU A 182 16.31 8.81 10.10
C LEU A 182 17.23 8.49 11.30
N ASP A 183 17.95 9.49 11.80
CA ASP A 183 18.89 9.38 12.93
C ASP A 183 18.25 9.65 14.30
N THR A 184 16.93 9.88 14.35
CA THR A 184 16.17 10.10 15.61
C THR A 184 15.43 8.85 16.04
#